data_AF-A0A7Z9SC63-F1
#
_entry.id   AF-A0A7Z9SC63-F1
#
_cell.length_a   1.000
_cell.length_b   1.000
_cell.length_c   1.000
_cell.angle_alpha   90.00
_cell.angle_beta   90.00
_cell.angle_gamma   90.00
#
_symmetry.space_group_name_H-M   'P 1'
#
loop_
_entity.id
_entity.type
_entity.pdbx_description
1 polymer ?
#
loop_
_entity_poly.entity_id
_entity_poly.type
_entity_poly.pdbx_seq_one_letter_code
_entity_poly.pdbx_strand_id
1 'polypeptide(L)' 'TETLDIPVIVGGGIRNAETASEKVKTGASIIVTGTVIEENSSLMSELADAIHWKN' A
#
# COMPACT_ATOMS: atom_id res chain seq x y z
N THR A 1 9.75 -13.69 13.48
CA THR A 1 8.77 -12.62 13.21
C THR A 1 7.40 -13.27 13.26
N GLU A 2 6.58 -12.91 14.24
CA GLU A 2 5.19 -13.37 14.30
C GLU A 2 4.38 -12.64 13.24
N THR A 3 3.76 -13.42 12.34
CA THR A 3 2.74 -12.92 11.42
C THR A 3 1.44 -12.83 12.19
N LEU A 4 0.87 -11.63 12.31
CA LEU A 4 -0.49 -11.49 12.85
C LEU A 4 -1.48 -12.12 11.85
N ASP A 5 -2.29 -13.08 12.30
CA ASP A 5 -3.34 -13.71 11.50
C ASP A 5 -4.58 -12.83 11.30
N ILE A 6 -4.58 -11.61 11.84
CA ILE A 6 -5.67 -10.65 11.67
C ILE A 6 -5.40 -9.73 10.46
N PRO A 7 -6.42 -9.41 9.64
CA PRO A 7 -6.26 -8.45 8.56
C PRO A 7 -5.82 -7.08 9.08
N VAL A 8 -4.74 -6.52 8.52
CA VAL A 8 -4.20 -5.22 8.91
C VAL A 8 -4.43 -4.18 7.82
N ILE A 9 -5.00 -3.04 8.19
CA ILE A 9 -5.19 -1.89 7.29
C ILE A 9 -4.12 -0.85 7.62
N VAL A 10 -3.36 -0.41 6.61
CA VAL A 10 -2.31 0.60 6.78
C VAL A 10 -2.62 1.84 5.96
N GLY A 11 -2.67 2.99 6.62
CA GLY A 11 -2.78 4.31 6.01
C GLY A 11 -1.68 5.25 6.49
N GLY A 12 -1.55 6.40 5.82
CA GLY A 12 -0.60 7.45 6.18
C GLY A 12 0.84 7.20 5.72
N GLY A 13 1.49 8.26 5.23
CA GLY A 13 2.89 8.22 4.81
C GLY A 13 3.19 7.46 3.51
N ILE A 14 2.16 6.97 2.80
CA ILE A 14 2.30 6.33 1.48
C ILE A 14 2.42 7.44 0.43
N ARG A 15 3.67 7.71 -0.01
CA ARG A 15 3.99 8.79 -0.96
C ARG A 15 4.34 8.30 -2.36
N ASN A 16 4.66 7.01 -2.49
CA ASN A 16 5.09 6.38 -3.73
C ASN A 16 4.79 4.87 -3.70
N ALA A 17 4.96 4.22 -4.86
CA ALA A 17 4.75 2.79 -5.03
C ALA A 17 5.68 1.92 -4.19
N GLU A 18 6.94 2.33 -4.01
CA GLU A 18 7.91 1.62 -3.16
C GLU A 18 7.41 1.47 -1.72
N THR A 19 6.97 2.57 -1.11
CA THR A 19 6.42 2.57 0.26
C THR A 19 5.18 1.69 0.39
N ALA A 20 4.31 1.69 -0.63
CA ALA A 20 3.13 0.83 -0.67
C ALA A 20 3.52 -0.67 -0.76
N SER A 21 4.52 -0.99 -1.58
CA SER A 21 5.04 -2.34 -1.78
C SER A 21 5.67 -2.90 -0.49
N GLU A 22 6.44 -2.09 0.23
CA GLU A 22 7.00 -2.51 1.52
C GLU A 22 5.91 -2.86 2.52
N LYS A 23 4.90 -1.99 2.69
CA LYS A 23 3.81 -2.19 3.64
C LYS A 23 3.04 -3.49 3.37
N VAL A 24 2.67 -3.74 2.13
CA VAL A 24 1.95 -4.98 1.77
C VAL A 24 2.82 -6.23 1.93
N LYS A 25 4.13 -6.15 1.64
CA LYS A 25 5.08 -7.26 1.84
C LYS A 25 5.34 -7.55 3.31
N THR A 26 5.20 -6.56 4.18
CA THR A 26 5.29 -6.74 5.65
C THR A 26 4.01 -7.29 6.29
N GLY A 27 2.93 -7.46 5.52
CA GLY A 27 1.68 -8.07 5.98
C GLY A 27 0.45 -7.16 6.01
N ALA A 28 0.53 -5.94 5.46
CA ALA A 28 -0.67 -5.13 5.27
C ALA A 28 -1.63 -5.82 4.28
N SER A 29 -2.89 -5.98 4.68
CA SER A 29 -3.96 -6.54 3.84
C SER A 29 -4.61 -5.47 2.97
N ILE A 30 -4.69 -4.23 3.46
CA ILE A 30 -5.26 -3.09 2.75
C ILE A 30 -4.36 -1.87 2.92
N ILE A 31 -4.18 -1.14 1.83
CA ILE A 31 -3.45 0.13 1.77
C ILE A 31 -4.45 1.27 1.55
N VAL A 32 -4.40 2.29 2.41
CA VAL A 32 -5.27 3.48 2.33
C VAL A 32 -4.45 4.69 1.93
N THR A 33 -4.80 5.29 0.80
CA THR A 33 -4.20 6.53 0.27
C THR A 33 -5.23 7.64 0.20
N GLY A 34 -4.79 8.89 0.39
CA GLY A 34 -5.63 10.10 0.27
C GLY A 34 -4.87 11.18 -0.48
N THR A 35 -4.15 12.02 0.27
CA THR A 35 -3.39 13.19 -0.24
C THR A 35 -2.57 12.90 -1.50
N VAL A 36 -1.85 11.78 -1.56
CA VAL A 36 -1.01 11.44 -2.71
C VAL A 36 -1.80 11.29 -4.02
N ILE A 37 -3.03 10.78 -3.96
CA ILE A 37 -3.92 10.64 -5.13
C ILE A 37 -4.67 11.95 -5.42
N GLU A 38 -5.02 12.71 -4.38
CA GLU A 38 -5.62 14.05 -4.52
C GLU A 38 -4.66 15.03 -5.22
N GLU A 39 -3.37 14.98 -4.87
CA GLU A 39 -2.31 15.79 -5.49
C GLU A 39 -1.88 15.24 -6.85
N ASN A 40 -1.83 13.91 -7.02
CA ASN A 40 -1.46 13.29 -8.28
C ASN A 40 -2.19 11.95 -8.54
N SER A 41 -3.32 12.05 -9.24
CA SER A 41 -4.12 10.89 -9.64
C SER A 41 -3.41 9.91 -10.57
N SER A 42 -2.33 10.32 -11.28
CA SER A 42 -1.61 9.42 -12.19
C SER A 42 -0.88 8.29 -11.45
N LEU A 43 -0.62 8.45 -10.14
CA LEU A 43 0.05 7.45 -9.31
C LEU A 43 -0.85 6.24 -8.99
N MET A 44 -2.16 6.31 -9.27
CA MET A 44 -3.09 5.25 -8.92
C MET A 44 -2.72 3.90 -9.54
N SER A 45 -2.31 3.88 -10.81
CA SER A 45 -1.89 2.64 -11.48
C SER A 45 -0.62 2.07 -10.84
N GLU A 46 0.39 2.91 -10.62
CA GLU A 46 1.67 2.50 -10.05
C GLU A 46 1.50 1.95 -8.62
N LEU A 47 0.64 2.59 -7.82
CA LEU A 47 0.30 2.14 -6.47
C LEU A 47 -0.47 0.82 -6.51
N ALA A 48 -1.43 0.67 -7.43
CA ALA A 48 -2.18 -0.56 -7.59
C ALA A 48 -1.27 -1.73 -7.99
N ASP A 49 -0.35 -1.52 -8.91
CA ASP A 49 0.62 -2.53 -9.35
C ASP A 49 1.56 -2.93 -8.19
N ALA A 50 1.97 -1.98 -7.36
CA ALA A 50 2.84 -2.24 -6.22
C ALA A 50 2.19 -3.06 -5.10
N ILE A 51 0.85 -2.95 -4.93
CA ILE A 51 0.12 -3.66 -3.87
C ILE A 51 -0.44 -5.02 -4.30
N HIS A 52 -0.72 -5.23 -5.59
CA HIS A 52 -1.17 -6.52 -6.13
C HIS A 52 0.02 -7.40 -6.55
N TRP A 53 0.89 -7.71 -5.58
CA TRP A 53 2.16 -8.39 -5.84
C TRP A 53 2.09 -9.93 -5.76
N LYS A 54 1.03 -10.48 -5.18
CA LYS A 54 0.78 -11.94 -5.16
C LYS A 54 -0.17 -12.28 -6.30
N ASN A 55 0.27 -13.17 -7.20
CA ASN A 55 -0.55 -13.79 -8.23
C ASN A 55 -1.62 -14.72 -7.65
#